data_AF-R9N238-F1
#
_entry.id   AF-R9N238-F1
#
_cell.length_a   1.000
_cell.length_b   1.000
_cell.length_c   1.000
_cell.angle_alpha   90.00
_cell.angle_beta   90.00
_cell.angle_gamma   90.00
#
_symmetry.space_group_name_H-M   'P 1'
#
loop_
_entity.id
_entity.type
_entity.pdbx_description
1 polymer ?
#
loop_
_entity_poly.entity_id
_entity_poly.type
_entity_poly.pdbx_seq_one_letter_code
_entity_poly.pdbx_strand_id
1 'polypeptide(L)'
;MRNIGFVMASRMLVEERKLVRFMYREKGEGNDSGWRFFTGEEDQQYVDDPDNIKIYDIQTILDIDKSIRPYLDSAEYSAFEKDEDEKCFRMVEDFDFGRNIEEA
;
A
#
# COMPACT_ATOMS: atom_id res chain seq x y z
N MET A 1 10.05 11.90 10.00
CA MET A 1 9.11 10.78 9.75
C MET A 1 8.44 10.46 11.07
N ARG A 2 7.10 10.44 11.09
CA ARG A 2 6.37 9.82 12.20
C ARG A 2 6.74 8.33 12.27
N ASN A 3 6.56 7.72 13.44
CA ASN A 3 6.55 6.27 13.54
C ASN A 3 5.34 5.77 12.75
N ILE A 4 5.57 5.05 11.65
CA ILE A 4 4.50 4.56 10.77
C ILE A 4 3.86 3.30 11.36
N GLY A 5 4.56 2.57 12.24
CA GLY A 5 4.12 1.24 12.65
C GLY A 5 4.36 0.23 11.54
N PHE A 6 3.55 -0.83 11.50
CA PHE A 6 3.66 -1.85 10.48
C PHE A 6 2.76 -1.54 9.27
N VAL A 7 3.12 -2.15 8.15
CA VAL A 7 2.37 -2.06 6.89
C VAL A 7 1.97 -3.46 6.48
N MET A 8 0.92 -3.59 5.67
CA MET A 8 0.69 -4.83 4.93
C MET A 8 1.16 -4.65 3.50
N ALA A 9 1.78 -5.68 2.94
CA ALA A 9 2.26 -5.64 1.57
C ALA A 9 2.18 -7.01 0.93
N SER A 10 2.00 -7.01 -0.39
CA SER A 10 2.17 -8.21 -1.21
C SER A 10 3.55 -8.82 -0.97
N ARG A 11 3.58 -10.13 -0.73
CA ARG A 11 4.80 -10.93 -0.61
C ARG A 11 5.68 -10.81 -1.87
N MET A 12 5.07 -10.56 -3.02
CA MET A 12 5.76 -10.38 -4.30
C MET A 12 6.73 -9.18 -4.27
N LEU A 13 6.37 -8.10 -3.58
CA LEU A 13 7.27 -6.94 -3.40
C LEU A 13 8.59 -7.35 -2.75
N VAL A 14 8.52 -8.20 -1.72
CA VAL A 14 9.69 -8.54 -0.89
C VAL A 14 10.49 -9.70 -1.49
N GLU A 15 9.82 -10.78 -1.90
CA GLU A 15 10.50 -11.96 -2.40
C GLU A 15 11.08 -11.78 -3.80
N GLU A 16 10.36 -11.07 -4.67
CA GLU A 16 10.80 -10.82 -6.04
C GLU A 16 11.49 -9.46 -6.19
N ARG A 17 11.55 -8.67 -5.10
CA ARG A 17 12.11 -7.30 -5.08
C ARG A 17 11.49 -6.37 -6.14
N LYS A 18 10.20 -6.55 -6.42
CA LYS A 18 9.44 -5.71 -7.37
C LYS A 18 9.10 -4.36 -6.74
N LEU A 19 8.96 -3.34 -7.58
CA LEU A 19 8.62 -1.98 -7.15
C LEU A 19 7.13 -1.87 -6.80
N VAL A 20 6.80 -0.89 -5.97
CA VAL A 20 5.40 -0.55 -5.70
C VAL A 20 4.84 0.17 -6.92
N ARG A 21 3.69 -0.30 -7.41
CA ARG A 21 2.93 0.35 -8.49
C ARG A 21 1.52 0.72 -8.07
N PHE A 22 1.01 0.09 -7.03
CA PHE A 22 -0.25 0.46 -6.42
C PHE A 22 -0.13 0.46 -4.89
N MET A 23 -0.68 1.49 -4.25
CA MET A 23 -0.74 1.57 -2.80
C MET A 23 -1.97 2.34 -2.36
N TYR A 24 -2.53 1.96 -1.22
CA TYR A 24 -3.58 2.72 -0.58
C TYR A 24 -3.42 2.72 0.92
N ARG A 25 -4.06 3.69 1.56
CA ARG A 25 -4.10 3.81 3.01
C ARG A 25 -5.54 3.73 3.47
N GLU A 26 -5.87 2.71 4.25
CA GLU A 26 -7.14 2.64 4.97
C GLU A 26 -6.98 3.12 6.42
N LYS A 27 -8.04 3.01 7.21
CA LYS A 27 -7.97 3.29 8.64
C LYS A 27 -7.15 2.20 9.32
N GLY A 28 -6.02 2.58 9.90
CA GLY A 28 -5.20 1.69 10.71
C GLY A 28 -5.76 1.54 12.14
N GLU A 29 -5.41 0.44 12.80
CA GLU A 29 -5.71 0.21 14.21
C GLU A 29 -4.44 -0.18 15.01
N GLY A 30 -4.27 0.44 16.17
CA GLY A 30 -3.12 0.18 17.04
C GLY A 30 -1.79 0.53 16.37
N ASN A 31 -0.99 -0.51 16.04
CA ASN A 31 0.29 -0.37 15.35
C ASN A 31 0.19 -0.53 13.82
N ASP A 32 -1.01 -0.81 13.29
CA ASP A 32 -1.23 -0.82 11.84
C ASP A 32 -1.26 0.62 11.33
N SER A 33 -0.40 0.91 10.37
CA SER A 33 -0.34 2.20 9.70
C SER A 33 -1.56 2.51 8.83
N GLY A 34 -2.30 1.46 8.44
CA GLY A 34 -3.32 1.47 7.40
C GLY A 34 -2.77 1.36 5.98
N TRP A 35 -1.44 1.39 5.78
CA TRP A 35 -0.86 1.27 4.45
C TRP A 35 -0.90 -0.15 3.92
N ARG A 36 -1.24 -0.27 2.63
CA ARG A 36 -1.27 -1.47 1.82
C ARG A 36 -0.46 -1.23 0.54
N PHE A 37 0.49 -2.11 0.22
CA PHE A 37 1.40 -1.96 -0.93
C PHE A 37 1.36 -3.17 -1.86
N PHE A 38 1.35 -2.91 -3.18
CA PHE A 38 1.21 -3.92 -4.23
C PHE A 38 2.13 -3.63 -5.42
N THR A 39 2.50 -4.69 -6.15
CA THR A 39 3.26 -4.57 -7.41
C THR A 39 2.39 -4.13 -8.58
N GLY A 40 1.07 -4.26 -8.46
CA GLY A 40 0.11 -4.01 -9.56
C GLY A 40 -0.02 -5.18 -10.53
N GLU A 41 0.76 -6.24 -10.34
CA GLU A 41 0.70 -7.48 -11.12
C GLU A 41 -0.14 -8.56 -10.43
N GLU A 42 -0.52 -8.36 -9.17
CA GLU A 42 -1.35 -9.31 -8.43
C GLU A 42 -2.77 -9.36 -9.01
N ASP A 43 -3.28 -10.57 -9.24
CA ASP A 43 -4.69 -10.77 -9.52
C ASP A 43 -5.51 -10.91 -8.21
N GLN A 44 -6.84 -10.86 -8.34
CA GLN A 44 -7.73 -10.94 -7.18
C GLN A 44 -7.54 -12.24 -6.39
N GLN A 45 -7.32 -13.37 -7.07
CA GLN A 45 -7.14 -14.67 -6.40
C GLN A 45 -5.86 -14.67 -5.54
N TYR A 46 -4.79 -14.03 -6.02
CA TYR A 46 -3.54 -13.88 -5.29
C TYR A 46 -3.71 -13.00 -4.06
N VAL A 47 -4.40 -11.86 -4.20
CA VAL A 47 -4.65 -10.91 -3.09
C VAL A 47 -5.59 -11.49 -2.02
N ASP A 48 -6.60 -12.28 -2.45
CA ASP A 48 -7.56 -12.92 -1.54
C ASP A 48 -6.94 -14.02 -0.67
N ASP A 49 -5.76 -14.51 -1.03
CA ASP A 49 -5.01 -15.47 -0.22
C ASP A 49 -4.24 -14.73 0.90
N PRO A 50 -4.61 -14.93 2.19
CA PRO A 50 -3.93 -14.28 3.31
C PRO A 50 -2.46 -14.72 3.45
N ASP A 51 -2.03 -15.80 2.78
CA ASP A 51 -0.63 -16.17 2.75
C ASP A 51 0.23 -15.30 1.82
N ASN A 52 -0.39 -14.53 0.94
CA ASN A 52 0.31 -13.64 0.02
C ASN A 52 0.39 -12.18 0.49
N ILE A 53 -0.38 -11.80 1.51
CA ILE A 53 -0.31 -10.47 2.13
C ILE A 53 0.32 -10.60 3.51
N LYS A 54 1.47 -9.96 3.72
CA LYS A 54 2.26 -10.08 4.96
C LYS A 54 2.50 -8.74 5.61
N ILE A 55 2.77 -8.79 6.92
CA ILE A 55 3.09 -7.63 7.75
C ILE A 55 4.60 -7.37 7.67
N TYR A 56 4.97 -6.12 7.39
CA TYR A 56 6.36 -5.69 7.32
C TYR A 56 6.59 -4.38 8.09
N ASP A 57 7.84 -4.13 8.45
CA ASP A 57 8.27 -2.78 8.80
C ASP A 57 8.30 -1.92 7.53
N ILE A 58 7.91 -0.65 7.63
CA ILE A 58 7.93 0.27 6.49
C ILE A 58 9.33 0.38 5.86
N GLN A 59 10.40 0.23 6.65
CA GLN A 59 11.77 0.28 6.17
C GLN A 59 12.05 -0.84 5.16
N THR A 60 11.43 -2.02 5.33
CA THR A 60 11.54 -3.13 4.36
C THR A 60 11.04 -2.70 2.98
N ILE A 61 9.91 -2.01 2.92
CA ILE A 61 9.33 -1.56 1.65
C ILE A 61 10.13 -0.37 1.09
N LEU A 62 10.59 0.56 1.93
CA LEU A 62 11.45 1.68 1.51
C LEU A 62 12.81 1.24 0.96
N ASP A 63 13.34 0.11 1.42
CA ASP A 63 14.58 -0.48 0.90
C ASP A 63 14.39 -1.12 -0.50
N ILE A 64 13.15 -1.44 -0.86
CA ILE A 64 12.76 -1.94 -2.19
C ILE A 64 12.43 -0.77 -3.11
N ASP A 65 11.53 0.12 -2.69
CA ASP A 65 11.07 1.26 -3.47
C ASP A 65 11.03 2.55 -2.64
N LYS A 66 12.07 3.39 -2.80
CA LYS A 66 12.17 4.69 -2.13
C LYS A 66 11.18 5.73 -2.66
N SER A 67 10.58 5.49 -3.83
CA SER A 67 9.68 6.46 -4.46
C SER A 67 8.36 6.62 -3.70
N ILE A 68 8.01 5.70 -2.80
CA ILE A 68 6.82 5.82 -1.94
C ILE A 68 7.00 6.87 -0.83
N ARG A 69 8.24 7.23 -0.47
CA ARG A 69 8.53 8.07 0.70
C ARG A 69 7.74 9.39 0.76
N PRO A 70 7.57 10.15 -0.35
CA PRO A 70 6.81 11.40 -0.32
C PRO A 70 5.33 11.23 0.02
N TYR A 71 4.78 10.03 -0.11
CA TYR A 71 3.35 9.75 0.04
C TYR A 71 3.00 9.18 1.41
N LEU A 72 3.98 8.79 2.22
CA LEU A 72 3.74 8.10 3.50
C LEU A 72 3.04 8.96 4.57
N ASP A 73 3.05 10.29 4.40
CA ASP A 73 2.33 11.24 5.25
C ASP A 73 0.90 11.56 4.74
N SER A 74 0.46 10.96 3.62
CA SER A 74 -0.89 11.15 3.06
C SER A 74 -1.98 10.67 4.02
N ALA A 75 -3.17 11.28 3.91
CA ALA A 75 -4.31 10.99 4.77
C ALA A 75 -4.79 9.53 4.65
N GLU A 76 -5.48 9.06 5.69
CA GLU A 76 -6.29 7.84 5.57
C GLU A 76 -7.29 8.01 4.42
N TYR A 77 -7.61 6.90 3.79
CA TYR A 77 -8.45 6.82 2.59
C TYR A 77 -7.86 7.55 1.37
N SER A 78 -6.54 7.44 1.19
CA SER A 78 -5.85 7.88 -0.02
C SER A 78 -5.37 6.66 -0.81
N ALA A 79 -5.49 6.70 -2.13
CA ALA A 79 -4.98 5.68 -3.03
C ALA A 79 -4.09 6.30 -4.11
N PHE A 80 -3.07 5.56 -4.52
CA PHE A 80 -2.05 6.01 -5.43
C PHE A 80 -1.63 4.89 -6.37
N GLU A 81 -1.41 5.24 -7.64
CA GLU A 81 -0.87 4.34 -8.64
C GLU A 81 0.28 4.98 -9.41
N LYS A 82 1.14 4.15 -9.99
CA LYS A 82 2.31 4.57 -10.77
C LYS A 82 2.53 3.57 -11.88
N ASP A 83 2.37 4.00 -13.12
CA ASP A 83 2.65 3.16 -14.29
C ASP A 83 4.16 2.87 -14.44
N GLU A 84 4.52 1.88 -15.25
CA GLU A 84 5.92 1.44 -15.40
C GLU A 84 6.88 2.57 -15.78
N ASP A 85 6.45 3.42 -16.71
CA ASP A 85 7.20 4.55 -17.27
C ASP A 85 7.16 5.81 -16.40
N GLU A 86 6.29 5.86 -15.38
CA GLU A 86 6.13 7.02 -14.53
C GLU A 86 7.13 7.05 -13.37
N LYS A 87 7.61 8.26 -13.06
CA LYS A 87 8.54 8.49 -11.94
C LYS A 87 7.83 8.75 -10.61
N CYS A 88 6.60 9.24 -10.67
CA CYS A 88 5.84 9.70 -9.52
C CYS A 88 4.51 8.96 -9.50
N PHE A 89 3.99 8.70 -8.30
CA PHE A 89 2.62 8.23 -8.18
C PHE A 89 1.63 9.37 -8.44
N ARG A 90 0.52 9.01 -9.07
CA ARG A 90 -0.70 9.80 -9.22
C ARG A 90 -1.76 9.30 -8.24
N MET A 91 -2.58 10.23 -7.75
CA MET A 91 -3.68 9.92 -6.84
C MET A 91 -4.84 9.30 -7.61
N VAL A 92 -5.46 8.27 -7.03
CA VAL A 92 -6.67 7.62 -7.54
C VAL A 92 -7.85 8.22 -6.78
N GLU A 93 -8.62 9.07 -7.43
CA GLU A 93 -9.70 9.86 -6.81
C GLU A 93 -10.96 9.04 -6.51
N ASP A 94 -11.20 7.96 -7.26
CA ASP A 94 -12.41 7.14 -7.24
C ASP A 94 -12.19 5.73 -6.68
N PHE A 95 -11.11 5.54 -5.91
CA PHE A 95 -10.84 4.26 -5.27
C PHE A 95 -11.89 3.92 -4.20
N ASP A 96 -12.52 2.75 -4.34
CA ASP A 96 -13.50 2.26 -3.37
C ASP A 96 -12.80 1.57 -2.19
N PHE A 97 -12.92 2.17 -1.02
CA PHE A 97 -12.42 1.62 0.24
C PHE A 97 -13.42 0.66 0.92
N GLY A 98 -14.50 0.26 0.24
CA GLY A 98 -15.51 -0.64 0.80
C GLY A 98 -16.23 -0.06 2.01
N ARG A 99 -16.26 1.27 2.15
CA ARG A 99 -16.96 1.94 3.25
C ARG A 99 -18.46 1.78 3.04
N ASN A 100 -19.09 0.89 3.80
CA ASN A 100 -20.51 1.02 4.07
C ASN A 100 -20.71 2.39 4.72
N ILE A 101 -21.36 3.32 4.02
CA ILE A 101 -21.86 4.56 4.61
C ILE A 101 -23.07 4.18 5.47
N GLU A 102 -22.81 3.46 6.56
CA GLU A 102 -23.70 3.36 7.69
C GLU A 102 -22.94 3.87 8.90
N GLU A 103 -22.87 5.20 9.03
CA GLU A 103 -22.95 5.85 10.34
C GLU A 103 -23.24 7.34 10.11
N ALA A 104 -24.30 7.78 10.78
CA ALA A 104 -25.02 9.04 10.64
C ALA A 104 -24.33 10.24 11.30
#